data_AF-A0A401YAL1-F1
#
_entry.id   AF-A0A401YAL1-F1
#
_cell.length_a   1.000
_cell.length_b   1.000
_cell.length_c   1.000
_cell.angle_alpha   90.00
_cell.angle_beta   90.00
_cell.angle_gamma   90.00
#
_symmetry.space_group_name_H-M   'P 1'
#
loop_
_entity.id
_entity.type
_entity.pdbx_description
1 polymer ?
#
loop_
_entity_poly.entity_id
_entity_poly.type
_entity_poly.pdbx_seq_one_letter_code
_entity_poly.pdbx_strand_id
1 'polypeptide(L)'
;MIVAAHRHGRETPLNPMSHRNGSDHSVRRLTAAGVLASSLLLVGTLGSFPSSAAPTATSATTSVALRQGGTTPKPPPAPDHYTPVTGVKVNNPLGDRAHRRTIVTHLLRTINSVPPRAKIRIATWNFRSPDLTDALIAAHRRGVSVRVVIDRLNANADNPNPPFERLTNALKHHEHNRSKDMESFTRECVSACRAPGGIAHVKFYLFSRAGNANHVVEYGSFNATDLATYAQWNDLYTVRNKKEMYDEFNGVFNQMRKDQNVKQPFLSYHHGRFTSYFYPYKGKGTKYPNGTTKDPLLIELNKMVCKGATNGTGTNGFTKLRFAQTSMHGVRGKAIAERIRQMWQRGCDIKMVYAVFGNEVLSILRHTTRGPVPIRQIAQDFDEDGVYDRYLHMKTLAVSGVYDGDTSANVVWNGSANYTGVALASDEVVMRIFDPKVRATYSSWFDYLFAHPPKFSNNPGQPESVRLAFKRAIDNGVDPYAKMQLD
;
A
#
# COMPACT_ATOMS: atom_id res chain seq x y z
N MET A 1 -34.88 -51.09 -5.27
CA MET A 1 -35.36 -52.20 -4.41
C MET A 1 -34.12 -52.87 -3.81
N ILE A 2 -33.81 -52.62 -2.53
CA ILE A 2 -33.93 -53.57 -1.38
C ILE A 2 -32.93 -54.75 -1.55
N VAL A 3 -31.74 -54.84 -0.92
CA VAL A 3 -31.25 -54.89 0.49
C VAL A 3 -30.85 -56.33 0.93
N ALA A 4 -29.64 -56.43 1.53
CA ALA A 4 -29.08 -57.45 2.45
C ALA A 4 -28.69 -58.85 1.88
N ALA A 5 -27.72 -59.63 2.41
CA ALA A 5 -27.15 -59.72 3.78
C ALA A 5 -25.76 -60.41 3.87
N HIS A 6 -25.17 -60.28 5.08
CA HIS A 6 -23.98 -60.81 5.77
C HIS A 6 -23.32 -62.18 5.42
N ARG A 7 -22.00 -62.30 5.74
CA ARG A 7 -21.46 -63.15 6.85
C ARG A 7 -19.96 -62.93 7.17
N HIS A 8 -19.62 -63.26 8.42
CA HIS A 8 -18.35 -63.13 9.16
C HIS A 8 -17.27 -64.17 8.82
N GLY A 9 -16.01 -63.84 9.13
CA GLY A 9 -14.93 -64.78 9.44
C GLY A 9 -13.79 -64.09 10.19
N ARG A 10 -13.49 -64.53 11.43
CA ARG A 10 -12.39 -64.10 12.31
C ARG A 10 -11.13 -64.90 12.00
N GLU A 11 -9.95 -64.29 12.18
CA GLU A 11 -8.75 -64.95 12.75
C GLU A 11 -7.77 -63.89 13.30
N THR A 12 -7.16 -64.22 14.43
CA THR A 12 -6.13 -63.52 15.24
C THR A 12 -5.09 -64.59 15.62
N PRO A 13 -3.92 -64.31 16.23
CA PRO A 13 -3.12 -63.09 16.39
C PRO A 13 -1.64 -63.33 15.97
N LEU A 14 -0.74 -62.35 16.14
CA LEU A 14 0.61 -62.53 16.73
C LEU A 14 1.36 -61.18 16.77
N ASN A 15 1.77 -60.82 17.98
CA ASN A 15 2.82 -59.84 18.32
C ASN A 15 3.90 -60.68 19.03
N PRO A 16 5.23 -60.38 19.03
CA PRO A 16 5.71 -59.25 19.84
C PRO A 16 7.06 -58.60 19.40
N MET A 17 7.46 -57.61 20.22
CA MET A 17 8.79 -56.99 20.42
C MET A 17 9.02 -55.64 19.72
N SER A 18 8.88 -54.49 20.40
CA SER A 18 9.70 -53.92 21.49
C SER A 18 11.12 -53.55 21.07
N HIS A 19 11.32 -52.29 20.69
CA HIS A 19 12.50 -51.53 21.13
C HIS A 19 12.16 -50.05 21.34
N ARG A 20 12.51 -49.59 22.54
CA ARG A 20 12.46 -48.23 23.04
C ARG A 20 13.45 -47.33 22.29
N ASN A 21 13.09 -46.07 22.08
CA ASN A 21 13.91 -44.93 22.51
C ASN A 21 13.06 -43.67 22.55
N GLY A 22 12.94 -43.11 23.76
CA GLY A 22 12.32 -41.82 24.00
C GLY A 22 13.31 -40.68 23.78
N SER A 23 12.77 -39.50 23.47
CA SER A 23 13.39 -38.21 23.75
C SER A 23 12.27 -37.18 23.85
N ASP A 24 12.02 -36.78 25.08
CA ASP A 24 11.03 -35.83 25.56
C ASP A 24 11.47 -34.40 25.17
N HIS A 25 10.70 -33.70 24.34
CA HIS A 25 10.91 -32.27 24.05
C HIS A 25 10.04 -31.43 25.00
N SER A 26 10.58 -31.22 26.19
CA SER A 26 10.10 -30.23 27.15
C SER A 26 10.35 -28.81 26.63
N VAL A 27 9.27 -28.03 26.58
CA VAL A 27 9.27 -26.59 26.29
C VAL A 27 9.89 -25.86 27.48
N ARG A 28 11.12 -25.36 27.33
CA ARG A 28 11.72 -24.39 28.26
C ARG A 28 11.59 -22.99 27.71
N ARG A 29 10.82 -22.16 28.42
CA ARG A 29 10.85 -20.70 28.34
C ARG A 29 12.25 -20.23 28.76
N LEU A 30 12.95 -19.53 27.88
CA LEU A 30 14.18 -18.80 28.23
C LEU A 30 13.83 -17.32 28.38
N THR A 31 13.84 -16.89 29.64
CA THR A 31 13.96 -15.49 30.06
C THR A 31 15.35 -14.98 29.71
N ALA A 32 15.46 -13.93 28.89
CA ALA A 32 16.71 -13.22 28.69
C ALA A 32 16.76 -12.02 29.64
N ALA A 33 17.55 -12.16 30.70
CA ALA A 33 18.00 -11.07 31.54
C ALA A 33 19.48 -10.79 31.24
N GLY A 34 19.80 -9.50 31.05
CA GLY A 34 21.07 -8.88 31.43
C GLY A 34 22.33 -9.28 30.66
N VAL A 35 22.78 -8.39 29.77
CA VAL A 35 24.22 -8.12 29.60
C VAL A 35 24.42 -6.60 29.59
N LEU A 36 25.02 -6.14 30.68
CA LEU A 36 25.60 -4.82 30.91
C LEU A 36 27.11 -4.96 30.74
N ALA A 37 27.72 -4.19 29.84
CA ALA A 37 29.14 -3.82 29.87
C ALA A 37 29.31 -2.64 28.88
N SER A 38 29.39 -1.40 29.35
CA SER A 38 30.61 -0.71 29.83
C SER A 38 31.62 -0.43 28.71
N SER A 39 31.75 0.84 28.33
CA SER A 39 32.91 1.36 27.61
C SER A 39 33.27 2.73 28.17
N LEU A 40 34.56 2.88 28.45
CA LEU A 40 35.16 3.82 29.38
C LEU A 40 35.24 5.26 28.86
N LEU A 41 35.26 6.17 29.82
CA LEU A 41 35.79 7.53 29.73
C LEU A 41 37.29 7.53 29.41
N LEU A 42 37.71 8.40 28.49
CA LEU A 42 39.10 8.85 28.37
C LEU A 42 39.15 10.35 28.69
N VAL A 43 39.82 10.66 29.81
CA VAL A 43 40.20 12.02 30.22
C VAL A 43 41.60 12.29 29.66
N GLY A 44 41.75 13.36 28.89
CA GLY A 44 43.03 13.83 28.35
C GLY A 44 43.20 15.32 28.64
N THR A 45 44.24 15.64 29.40
CA THR A 45 44.64 16.95 29.92
C THR A 45 45.35 17.83 28.90
N LEU A 46 44.91 19.09 28.75
CA LEU A 46 45.66 20.28 28.29
C LEU A 46 44.86 21.49 28.83
N GLY A 47 45.35 22.58 29.39
CA GLY A 47 46.65 23.18 29.64
C GLY A 47 46.32 24.64 30.03
N SER A 48 46.87 25.14 31.13
CA SER A 48 46.51 26.44 31.74
C SER A 48 47.00 27.64 30.93
N PHE A 49 46.14 28.65 30.72
CA PHE A 49 46.50 30.03 30.36
C PHE A 49 45.50 31.03 31.01
N PRO A 50 45.91 32.30 31.22
CA PRO A 50 45.65 33.03 32.46
C PRO A 50 44.33 33.81 32.51
N SER A 51 43.89 34.07 33.74
CA SER A 51 42.82 35.02 34.08
C SER A 51 43.13 36.42 33.56
N SER A 52 42.21 36.97 32.78
CA SER A 52 42.14 38.42 32.52
C SER A 52 40.88 38.96 33.17
N ALA A 53 41.05 40.05 33.92
CA ALA A 53 40.05 40.66 34.77
C ALA A 53 38.83 41.16 33.99
N ALA A 54 37.63 40.88 34.51
CA ALA A 54 36.40 41.48 34.05
C ALA A 54 36.31 42.95 34.51
N PRO A 55 35.95 43.90 33.64
CA PRO A 55 35.55 45.23 34.10
C PRO A 55 34.12 45.15 34.67
N THR A 56 33.97 45.76 35.84
CA THR A 56 32.71 46.07 36.52
C THR A 56 31.82 46.92 35.62
N ALA A 57 30.69 46.36 35.19
CA ALA A 57 29.59 47.12 34.61
C ALA A 57 28.45 47.22 35.64
N THR A 58 28.18 48.46 36.03
CA THR A 58 27.16 48.92 36.96
C THR A 58 25.77 48.41 36.53
N SER A 59 25.12 47.64 37.39
CA SER A 59 23.75 47.18 37.20
C SER A 59 22.78 48.35 37.31
N ALA A 60 22.35 48.90 36.18
CA ALA A 60 21.15 49.72 36.11
C ALA A 60 19.92 48.81 36.25
N THR A 61 19.18 48.96 37.35
CA THR A 61 17.89 48.32 37.59
C THR A 61 16.82 48.92 36.66
N THR A 62 16.77 48.45 35.41
CA THR A 62 15.57 48.58 34.58
C THR A 62 14.55 47.55 35.03
N SER A 63 13.50 48.02 35.71
CA SER A 63 12.27 47.29 35.96
C SER A 63 11.58 46.97 34.62
N VAL A 64 11.92 45.83 34.02
CA VAL A 64 11.16 45.26 32.91
C VAL A 64 9.84 44.76 33.50
N ALA A 65 8.79 45.56 33.35
CA ALA A 65 7.43 45.10 33.57
C ALA A 65 7.19 43.86 32.70
N LEU A 66 7.02 42.69 33.32
CA LEU A 66 6.50 41.50 32.65
C LEU A 66 5.10 41.84 32.14
N ARG A 67 5.00 42.24 30.87
CA ARG A 67 3.75 42.13 30.14
C ARG A 67 3.48 40.65 29.98
N GLN A 68 2.58 40.11 30.81
CA GLN A 68 1.86 38.88 30.51
C GLN A 68 1.04 39.14 29.24
N GLY A 69 1.68 39.04 28.08
CA GLY A 69 0.99 38.99 26.80
C GLY A 69 0.24 37.67 26.74
N GLY A 70 -1.02 37.68 27.16
CA GLY A 70 -1.93 36.58 26.89
C GLY A 70 -1.89 36.30 25.40
N THR A 71 -1.35 35.15 25.01
CA THR A 71 -1.35 34.69 23.63
C THR A 71 -2.80 34.38 23.26
N THR A 72 -3.52 35.39 22.76
CA THR A 72 -4.81 35.17 22.11
C THR A 72 -4.62 34.06 21.08
N PRO A 73 -5.38 32.95 21.14
CA PRO A 73 -5.22 31.83 20.22
C PRO A 73 -5.26 32.33 18.78
N LYS A 74 -4.20 32.09 17.99
CA LYS A 74 -4.17 32.46 16.57
C LYS A 74 -5.38 31.84 15.88
N PRO A 75 -6.20 32.63 15.14
CA PRO A 75 -7.37 32.10 14.44
C PRO A 75 -6.95 30.96 13.49
N PRO A 76 -7.77 29.92 13.33
CA PRO A 76 -7.45 28.82 12.43
C PRO A 76 -7.20 29.33 11.01
N PRO A 77 -6.21 28.77 10.28
CA PRO A 77 -5.93 29.20 8.91
C PRO A 77 -7.16 28.96 8.02
N ALA A 78 -7.55 29.96 7.23
CA ALA A 78 -8.63 29.86 6.25
C ALA A 78 -8.33 28.75 5.21
N PRO A 79 -9.37 28.14 4.60
CA PRO A 79 -9.15 27.19 3.52
C PRO A 79 -8.44 27.81 2.32
N ASP A 80 -7.62 27.01 1.63
CA ASP A 80 -7.19 27.28 0.25
C ASP A 80 -8.40 27.11 -0.72
N HIS A 81 -8.21 27.46 -1.99
CA HIS A 81 -9.23 27.41 -3.05
C HIS A 81 -8.95 26.36 -4.12
N TYR A 82 -8.05 25.39 -3.84
CA TYR A 82 -7.71 24.35 -4.78
C TYR A 82 -8.89 23.38 -5.00
N THR A 83 -9.28 23.25 -6.27
CA THR A 83 -10.23 22.22 -6.70
C THR A 83 -9.44 21.04 -7.28
N PRO A 84 -9.50 19.85 -6.67
CA PRO A 84 -8.70 18.71 -7.11
C PRO A 84 -9.03 18.33 -8.56
N VAL A 85 -7.97 18.13 -9.34
CA VAL A 85 -8.05 17.75 -10.76
C VAL A 85 -8.36 16.27 -10.86
N THR A 86 -9.46 15.92 -11.54
CA THR A 86 -9.87 14.54 -11.82
C THR A 86 -8.84 13.82 -12.69
N GLY A 87 -8.67 12.52 -12.46
CA GLY A 87 -7.81 11.65 -13.26
C GLY A 87 -6.58 11.16 -12.52
N VAL A 88 -5.62 10.66 -13.28
CA VAL A 88 -4.41 9.98 -12.77
C VAL A 88 -3.34 11.00 -12.42
N LYS A 89 -2.67 10.80 -11.29
CA LYS A 89 -1.38 11.39 -10.96
C LYS A 89 -0.39 10.28 -10.66
N VAL A 90 0.83 10.47 -11.16
CA VAL A 90 1.99 9.63 -10.85
C VAL A 90 3.11 10.53 -10.36
N ASN A 91 3.96 10.01 -9.48
CA ASN A 91 5.18 10.71 -9.04
C ASN A 91 6.42 9.97 -9.52
N ASN A 92 7.54 10.69 -9.61
CA ASN A 92 8.83 10.13 -10.01
C ASN A 92 9.89 10.40 -8.91
N PRO A 93 10.32 9.39 -8.13
CA PRO A 93 11.36 9.54 -7.12
C PRO A 93 12.73 9.96 -7.70
N LEU A 94 12.96 9.77 -9.01
CA LEU A 94 14.18 10.22 -9.69
C LEU A 94 14.08 11.63 -10.28
N GLY A 95 12.87 12.22 -10.29
CA GLY A 95 12.67 13.57 -10.80
C GLY A 95 13.10 14.65 -9.82
N ASP A 96 12.93 15.90 -10.23
CA ASP A 96 13.11 17.05 -9.34
C ASP A 96 12.11 17.04 -8.17
N ARG A 97 12.19 18.06 -7.31
CA ARG A 97 11.29 18.18 -6.15
C ARG A 97 9.81 18.19 -6.53
N ALA A 98 9.44 18.81 -7.65
CA ALA A 98 8.04 18.89 -8.07
C ALA A 98 7.52 17.52 -8.51
N HIS A 99 8.30 16.79 -9.32
CA HIS A 99 7.95 15.45 -9.79
C HIS A 99 7.85 14.42 -8.67
N ARG A 100 8.74 14.49 -7.67
CA ARG A 100 8.68 13.64 -6.46
C ARG A 100 7.40 13.91 -5.67
N ARG A 101 7.08 15.20 -5.50
CA ARG A 101 5.97 15.65 -4.68
C ARG A 101 4.64 15.77 -5.42
N THR A 102 4.50 15.32 -6.67
CA THR A 102 3.27 15.46 -7.47
C THR A 102 2.02 15.01 -6.70
N ILE A 103 2.07 13.83 -6.09
CA ILE A 103 0.92 13.25 -5.38
C ILE A 103 0.73 13.91 -4.01
N VAL A 104 1.77 14.03 -3.19
CA VAL A 104 1.63 14.64 -1.85
C VAL A 104 1.22 16.11 -1.95
N THR A 105 1.71 16.87 -2.93
CA THR A 105 1.31 18.26 -3.15
C THR A 105 -0.16 18.34 -3.54
N HIS A 106 -0.64 17.41 -4.36
CA HIS A 106 -2.06 17.33 -4.68
C HIS A 106 -2.91 17.10 -3.42
N LEU A 107 -2.58 16.09 -2.61
CA LEU A 107 -3.26 15.79 -1.35
C LEU A 107 -3.24 16.96 -0.37
N LEU A 108 -2.08 17.60 -0.18
CA LEU A 108 -1.92 18.75 0.71
C LEU A 108 -2.82 19.91 0.28
N ARG A 109 -2.87 20.22 -1.01
CA ARG A 109 -3.75 21.27 -1.53
C ARG A 109 -5.22 20.89 -1.38
N THR A 110 -5.59 19.62 -1.60
CA THR A 110 -6.95 19.14 -1.37
C THR A 110 -7.34 19.30 0.11
N ILE A 111 -6.51 18.84 1.06
CA ILE A 111 -6.72 18.95 2.51
C ILE A 111 -6.87 20.42 2.94
N ASN A 112 -5.96 21.28 2.47
CA ASN A 112 -5.97 22.70 2.82
C ASN A 112 -7.21 23.42 2.28
N SER A 113 -7.83 22.90 1.21
CA SER A 113 -9.02 23.50 0.60
C SER A 113 -10.34 22.96 1.15
N VAL A 114 -10.30 22.17 2.22
CA VAL A 114 -11.52 21.67 2.88
C VAL A 114 -12.08 22.76 3.82
N PRO A 115 -13.33 23.22 3.60
CA PRO A 115 -13.94 24.27 4.41
C PRO A 115 -14.39 23.75 5.80
N PRO A 116 -14.59 24.65 6.79
CA PRO A 116 -15.18 24.29 8.07
C PRO A 116 -16.48 23.49 7.90
N ARG A 117 -16.78 22.58 8.84
CA ARG A 117 -17.95 21.69 8.83
C ARG A 117 -17.97 20.64 7.71
N ALA A 118 -16.95 20.57 6.86
CA ALA A 118 -16.74 19.46 5.93
C ALA A 118 -15.96 18.31 6.59
N LYS A 119 -15.77 17.21 5.84
CA LYS A 119 -15.23 15.93 6.33
C LYS A 119 -14.04 15.48 5.49
N ILE A 120 -13.02 14.97 6.19
CA ILE A 120 -11.87 14.24 5.65
C ILE A 120 -11.88 12.83 6.25
N ARG A 121 -11.84 11.80 5.41
CA ARG A 121 -11.75 10.38 5.82
C ARG A 121 -10.60 9.73 5.07
N ILE A 122 -9.60 9.24 5.80
CA ILE A 122 -8.40 8.65 5.21
C ILE A 122 -8.22 7.24 5.73
N ALA A 123 -8.18 6.26 4.84
CA ALA A 123 -7.73 4.92 5.17
C ALA A 123 -6.46 4.63 4.36
N THR A 124 -5.36 4.36 5.06
CA THR A 124 -4.05 4.13 4.46
C THR A 124 -3.32 3.08 5.28
N TRP A 125 -2.62 2.14 4.64
CA TRP A 125 -1.81 1.15 5.37
C TRP A 125 -0.86 1.80 6.37
N ASN A 126 -0.13 2.81 5.93
CA ASN A 126 0.79 3.57 6.76
C ASN A 126 0.57 5.08 6.61
N PHE A 127 0.78 5.80 7.71
CA PHE A 127 0.76 7.25 7.82
C PHE A 127 2.01 7.72 8.57
N ARG A 128 2.98 8.28 7.86
CA ARG A 128 4.30 8.75 8.35
C ARG A 128 4.78 9.96 7.57
N SER A 129 3.90 10.93 7.36
CA SER A 129 4.26 12.19 6.67
C SER A 129 3.98 13.38 7.59
N PRO A 130 5.03 14.09 8.04
CA PRO A 130 4.87 15.32 8.82
C PRO A 130 4.04 16.39 8.11
N ASP A 131 4.21 16.54 6.79
CA ASP A 131 3.46 17.51 5.98
C ASP A 131 1.96 17.22 6.04
N LEU A 132 1.56 15.96 5.86
CA LEU A 132 0.16 15.55 5.93
C LEU A 132 -0.39 15.67 7.36
N THR A 133 0.42 15.35 8.38
CA THR A 133 0.04 15.59 9.78
C THR A 133 -0.30 17.05 10.02
N ASP A 134 0.56 17.98 9.61
CA ASP A 134 0.38 19.40 9.86
C ASP A 134 -0.85 19.96 9.12
N ALA A 135 -1.06 19.54 7.88
CA ALA A 135 -2.23 19.93 7.10
C ALA A 135 -3.54 19.42 7.73
N LEU A 136 -3.56 18.18 8.23
CA LEU A 136 -4.74 17.59 8.89
C LEU A 136 -5.03 18.22 10.26
N ILE A 137 -4.00 18.55 11.04
CA ILE A 137 -4.15 19.30 12.30
C ILE A 137 -4.71 20.70 12.01
N ALA A 138 -4.21 21.37 10.97
CA ALA A 138 -4.73 22.67 10.56
C ALA A 138 -6.20 22.59 10.11
N ALA A 139 -6.57 21.52 9.38
CA ALA A 139 -7.96 21.27 9.01
C ALA A 139 -8.86 21.04 10.22
N HIS A 140 -8.42 20.21 11.17
CA HIS A 140 -9.15 19.97 12.43
C HIS A 140 -9.38 21.28 13.21
N ARG A 141 -8.33 22.08 13.40
CA ARG A 141 -8.43 23.40 14.06
C ARG A 141 -9.39 24.35 13.36
N ARG A 142 -9.53 24.25 12.04
CA ARG A 142 -10.50 25.00 11.24
C ARG A 142 -11.95 24.50 11.38
N GLY A 143 -12.18 23.39 12.07
CA GLY A 143 -13.51 22.81 12.28
C GLY A 143 -13.89 21.74 11.25
N VAL A 144 -12.93 21.23 10.50
CA VAL A 144 -13.10 20.06 9.62
C VAL A 144 -13.13 18.80 10.46
N SER A 145 -14.01 17.85 10.14
CA SER A 145 -13.99 16.52 10.78
C SER A 145 -12.91 15.67 10.12
N VAL A 146 -11.89 15.26 10.86
CA VAL A 146 -10.75 14.49 10.35
C VAL A 146 -10.73 13.11 10.97
N ARG A 147 -10.82 12.06 10.14
CA ARG A 147 -10.65 10.68 10.61
C ARG A 147 -9.62 9.94 9.80
N VAL A 148 -8.70 9.27 10.50
CA VAL A 148 -7.62 8.49 9.87
C VAL A 148 -7.64 7.08 10.43
N VAL A 149 -7.64 6.08 9.54
CA VAL A 149 -7.56 4.66 9.86
C VAL A 149 -6.26 4.11 9.26
N ILE A 150 -5.46 3.42 10.06
CA ILE A 150 -4.23 2.76 9.62
C ILE A 150 -4.15 1.32 10.10
N ASP A 151 -3.21 0.55 9.52
CA ASP A 151 -2.84 -0.74 10.07
C ASP A 151 -1.98 -0.58 11.33
N ARG A 152 -2.25 -1.36 12.38
CA ARG A 152 -1.52 -1.22 13.64
C ARG A 152 -0.07 -1.63 13.60
N LEU A 153 0.35 -2.43 12.62
CA LEU A 153 1.76 -2.75 12.41
C LEU A 153 2.60 -1.48 12.13
N ASN A 154 1.95 -0.39 11.73
CA ASN A 154 2.59 0.89 11.45
C ASN A 154 2.58 1.89 12.61
N ALA A 155 1.97 1.57 13.74
CA ALA A 155 1.96 2.39 14.95
C ALA A 155 1.75 1.50 16.18
N ASN A 156 2.85 0.93 16.69
CA ASN A 156 2.84 0.10 17.90
C ASN A 156 4.16 0.28 18.66
N ALA A 157 4.32 -0.41 19.80
CA ALA A 157 5.51 -0.26 20.65
C ALA A 157 6.83 -0.59 19.93
N ASP A 158 6.82 -1.59 19.04
CA ASP A 158 8.00 -2.02 18.28
C ASP A 158 8.20 -1.19 17.01
N ASN A 159 7.17 -0.46 16.58
CA ASN A 159 7.21 0.46 15.45
C ASN A 159 6.58 1.83 15.79
N PRO A 160 7.21 2.65 16.66
CA PRO A 160 6.69 3.96 17.04
C PRO A 160 6.44 4.85 15.84
N ASN A 161 5.39 5.68 15.90
CA ASN A 161 4.98 6.50 14.76
C ASN A 161 4.72 7.96 15.19
N PRO A 162 5.78 8.76 15.37
CA PRO A 162 5.64 10.12 15.88
C PRO A 162 4.70 11.03 15.07
N PRO A 163 4.68 11.01 13.71
CA PRO A 163 3.71 11.78 12.93
C PRO A 163 2.24 11.38 13.21
N PHE A 164 1.95 10.09 13.36
CA PHE A 164 0.60 9.60 13.64
C PHE A 164 0.18 9.85 15.10
N GLU A 165 1.10 9.69 16.05
CA GLU A 165 0.90 10.03 17.47
C GLU A 165 0.61 11.52 17.64
N ARG A 166 1.36 12.39 16.96
CA ARG A 166 1.13 13.84 16.95
C ARG A 166 -0.27 14.17 16.43
N LEU A 167 -0.69 13.54 15.33
CA LEU A 167 -2.05 13.70 14.81
C LEU A 167 -3.08 13.24 15.85
N THR A 168 -2.92 12.03 16.39
CA THR A 168 -3.81 11.44 17.39
C THR A 168 -4.03 12.36 18.58
N ASN A 169 -2.95 12.92 19.13
CA ASN A 169 -3.03 13.83 20.27
C ASN A 169 -3.74 15.14 19.90
N ALA A 170 -3.45 15.72 18.73
CA ALA A 170 -4.11 16.93 18.28
C ALA A 170 -5.62 16.75 18.04
N LEU A 171 -6.06 15.58 17.55
CA LEU A 171 -7.48 15.30 17.27
C LEU A 171 -8.32 15.06 18.54
N LYS A 172 -7.71 14.70 19.68
CA LYS A 172 -8.44 14.52 20.96
C LYS A 172 -9.04 15.84 21.49
N HIS A 173 -8.51 16.99 21.09
CA HIS A 173 -8.96 18.29 21.57
C HIS A 173 -10.15 18.81 20.75
N HIS A 174 -11.05 19.56 21.42
CA HIS A 174 -12.20 20.26 20.82
C HIS A 174 -13.32 19.37 20.26
N GLU A 175 -13.50 18.18 20.83
CA GLU A 175 -14.50 17.21 20.35
C GLU A 175 -15.83 17.26 21.12
N HIS A 176 -15.87 17.80 22.34
CA HIS A 176 -16.99 17.71 23.27
C HIS A 176 -18.32 18.35 22.79
N ASN A 177 -18.27 19.27 21.82
CA ASN A 177 -19.45 19.93 21.25
C ASN A 177 -19.76 19.48 19.82
N ARG A 178 -19.07 18.44 19.31
CA ARG A 178 -19.28 17.95 17.94
C ARG A 178 -20.29 16.81 17.95
N SER A 179 -21.11 16.75 16.91
CA SER A 179 -21.93 15.57 16.65
C SER A 179 -21.04 14.36 16.34
N LYS A 180 -21.55 13.15 16.62
CA LYS A 180 -20.83 11.89 16.39
C LYS A 180 -20.31 11.70 14.97
N ASP A 181 -20.91 12.34 13.97
CA ASP A 181 -20.47 12.26 12.56
C ASP A 181 -19.40 13.31 12.20
N MET A 182 -19.25 14.35 13.03
CA MET A 182 -18.27 15.42 12.91
C MET A 182 -17.05 15.24 13.80
N GLU A 183 -17.07 14.28 14.72
CA GLU A 183 -15.91 13.97 15.55
C GLU A 183 -14.67 13.63 14.71
N SER A 184 -13.50 14.01 15.23
CA SER A 184 -12.19 13.70 14.68
C SER A 184 -11.44 12.71 15.57
N PHE A 185 -10.80 11.72 14.94
CA PHE A 185 -10.02 10.72 15.65
C PHE A 185 -9.11 9.95 14.71
N THR A 186 -8.18 9.21 15.29
CA THR A 186 -7.40 8.18 14.62
C THR A 186 -7.86 6.79 15.08
N ARG A 187 -7.62 5.77 14.25
CA ARG A 187 -7.90 4.37 14.58
C ARG A 187 -6.81 3.49 13.97
N GLU A 188 -6.38 2.52 14.74
CA GLU A 188 -5.52 1.43 14.30
C GLU A 188 -6.38 0.18 14.16
N CYS A 189 -6.23 -0.54 13.05
CA CYS A 189 -6.89 -1.82 12.85
C CYS A 189 -6.01 -2.98 13.30
N VAL A 190 -6.64 -3.95 13.94
CA VAL A 190 -5.99 -5.16 14.41
C VAL A 190 -5.44 -5.98 13.23
N SER A 191 -6.27 -6.24 12.24
CA SER A 191 -5.89 -6.99 11.04
C SER A 191 -6.37 -6.21 9.81
N ALA A 192 -6.91 -6.89 8.80
CA ALA A 192 -7.95 -6.24 8.02
C ALA A 192 -9.00 -5.70 9.00
N CYS A 193 -9.32 -4.41 8.93
CA CYS A 193 -10.31 -3.75 9.77
C CYS A 193 -11.69 -4.42 9.72
N ARG A 194 -11.91 -5.27 8.71
CA ARG A 194 -13.18 -5.90 8.38
C ARG A 194 -13.14 -7.44 8.38
N ALA A 195 -12.00 -8.06 8.71
CA ALA A 195 -11.83 -9.51 8.75
C ALA A 195 -10.74 -9.96 9.74
N PRO A 196 -10.75 -11.21 10.24
CA PRO A 196 -9.86 -11.63 11.33
C PRO A 196 -8.40 -11.88 10.92
N GLY A 197 -8.03 -11.62 9.67
CA GLY A 197 -6.67 -11.83 9.15
C GLY A 197 -6.38 -10.86 8.00
N GLY A 198 -5.18 -10.93 7.45
CA GLY A 198 -4.67 -9.88 6.56
C GLY A 198 -4.43 -8.57 7.31
N ILE A 199 -4.27 -7.49 6.56
CA ILE A 199 -3.90 -6.16 7.06
C ILE A 199 -4.82 -5.08 6.48
N ALA A 200 -4.83 -3.89 7.10
CA ALA A 200 -5.53 -2.73 6.58
C ALA A 200 -4.74 -2.08 5.42
N HIS A 201 -4.80 -2.64 4.21
CA HIS A 201 -3.91 -2.29 3.11
C HIS A 201 -4.51 -1.36 2.03
N VAL A 202 -5.65 -0.72 2.27
CA VAL A 202 -6.20 0.31 1.36
C VAL A 202 -5.37 1.59 1.38
N LYS A 203 -5.53 2.41 0.34
CA LYS A 203 -5.08 3.81 0.28
C LYS A 203 -6.16 4.63 -0.41
N PHE A 204 -7.05 5.23 0.38
CA PHE A 204 -8.03 6.18 -0.12
C PHE A 204 -8.21 7.37 0.82
N TYR A 205 -8.54 8.51 0.22
CA TYR A 205 -8.69 9.82 0.84
C TYR A 205 -10.01 10.40 0.34
N LEU A 206 -10.94 10.64 1.26
CA LEU A 206 -12.27 11.14 0.96
C LEU A 206 -12.40 12.55 1.51
N PHE A 207 -12.91 13.45 0.67
CA PHE A 207 -13.20 14.83 1.05
C PHE A 207 -14.65 15.12 0.69
N SER A 208 -15.48 15.44 1.68
CA SER A 208 -16.89 15.79 1.39
C SER A 208 -16.97 17.03 0.51
N ARG A 209 -15.99 17.94 0.65
CA ARG A 209 -15.79 19.13 -0.17
C ARG A 209 -14.32 19.56 -0.17
N ALA A 210 -13.79 20.00 -1.30
CA ALA A 210 -12.49 20.66 -1.43
C ALA A 210 -12.53 21.69 -2.57
N GLY A 211 -12.27 22.96 -2.26
CA GLY A 211 -12.49 24.06 -3.20
C GLY A 211 -13.94 24.07 -3.71
N ASN A 212 -14.11 24.00 -5.04
CA ASN A 212 -15.41 23.95 -5.72
C ASN A 212 -15.94 22.53 -5.95
N ALA A 213 -15.18 21.50 -5.58
CA ALA A 213 -15.60 20.11 -5.75
C ALA A 213 -16.31 19.59 -4.49
N ASN A 214 -17.36 18.79 -4.69
CA ASN A 214 -18.00 17.98 -3.65
C ASN A 214 -17.68 16.50 -3.90
N HIS A 215 -17.82 15.67 -2.87
CA HIS A 215 -17.72 14.21 -3.01
C HIS A 215 -16.45 13.77 -3.75
N VAL A 216 -15.29 14.15 -3.21
CA VAL A 216 -13.99 13.84 -3.77
C VAL A 216 -13.50 12.51 -3.22
N VAL A 217 -13.11 11.61 -4.11
CA VAL A 217 -12.49 10.32 -3.81
C VAL A 217 -11.14 10.30 -4.49
N GLU A 218 -10.08 10.18 -3.71
CA GLU A 218 -8.73 9.96 -4.19
C GLU A 218 -8.28 8.58 -3.70
N TYR A 219 -7.79 7.70 -4.57
CA TYR A 219 -7.35 6.36 -4.20
C TYR A 219 -6.24 5.85 -5.11
N GLY A 220 -5.48 4.85 -4.68
CA GLY A 220 -4.45 4.26 -5.52
C GLY A 220 -3.43 3.50 -4.70
N SER A 221 -2.16 3.71 -5.03
CA SER A 221 -1.04 3.02 -4.40
C SER A 221 -0.30 3.88 -3.35
N PHE A 222 -0.56 5.19 -3.34
CA PHE A 222 0.16 6.15 -2.51
C PHE A 222 -0.24 6.08 -1.04
N ASN A 223 0.69 5.64 -0.18
CA ASN A 223 0.57 5.77 1.27
C ASN A 223 0.83 7.21 1.72
N ALA A 224 0.26 7.60 2.87
CA ALA A 224 0.50 8.90 3.48
C ALA A 224 1.87 9.00 4.18
N THR A 225 2.96 8.72 3.45
CA THR A 225 4.33 8.67 4.00
C THR A 225 5.33 9.47 3.16
N ASP A 226 6.41 9.90 3.81
CA ASP A 226 7.52 10.54 3.11
C ASP A 226 8.26 9.55 2.19
N LEU A 227 8.32 8.26 2.57
CA LEU A 227 8.83 7.20 1.70
C LEU A 227 8.07 7.15 0.36
N ALA A 228 6.73 7.20 0.39
CA ALA A 228 5.93 7.21 -0.82
C ALA A 228 6.17 8.45 -1.69
N THR A 229 6.52 9.57 -1.06
CA THR A 229 6.83 10.83 -1.73
C THR A 229 8.21 10.81 -2.40
N TYR A 230 9.25 10.38 -1.67
CA TYR A 230 10.63 10.61 -2.07
C TYR A 230 11.34 9.39 -2.66
N ALA A 231 10.84 8.20 -2.40
CA ALA A 231 11.44 6.94 -2.82
C ALA A 231 10.49 6.04 -3.62
N GLN A 232 9.19 6.26 -3.46
CA GLN A 232 8.05 5.57 -4.07
C GLN A 232 7.75 5.96 -5.53
N TRP A 233 7.72 5.06 -6.52
CA TRP A 233 6.89 5.31 -7.74
C TRP A 233 5.44 4.90 -7.45
N ASN A 234 4.52 5.85 -7.38
CA ASN A 234 3.13 5.63 -7.00
C ASN A 234 2.14 6.18 -8.02
N ASP A 235 0.88 5.74 -7.90
CA ASP A 235 -0.26 6.39 -8.53
C ASP A 235 -1.34 6.83 -7.53
N LEU A 236 -2.11 7.83 -7.94
CA LEU A 236 -3.32 8.29 -7.28
C LEU A 236 -4.35 8.68 -8.37
N TYR A 237 -5.56 8.14 -8.26
CA TYR A 237 -6.68 8.47 -9.13
C TYR A 237 -7.70 9.31 -8.37
N THR A 238 -8.11 10.42 -8.98
CA THR A 238 -9.07 11.36 -8.39
C THR A 238 -10.40 11.33 -9.12
N VAL A 239 -11.49 11.15 -8.37
CA VAL A 239 -12.87 11.34 -8.79
C VAL A 239 -13.47 12.48 -7.97
N ARG A 240 -14.30 13.31 -8.59
CA ARG A 240 -15.03 14.38 -7.90
C ARG A 240 -16.47 14.44 -8.39
N ASN A 241 -17.33 15.04 -7.58
CA ASN A 241 -18.75 15.27 -7.89
C ASN A 241 -19.50 13.99 -8.25
N LYS A 242 -19.11 12.84 -7.67
CA LYS A 242 -19.80 11.56 -7.81
C LYS A 242 -20.20 11.06 -6.45
N LYS A 243 -21.43 11.37 -6.04
CA LYS A 243 -21.92 11.10 -4.69
C LYS A 243 -21.98 9.60 -4.40
N GLU A 244 -22.39 8.79 -5.37
CA GLU A 244 -22.50 7.34 -5.22
C GLU A 244 -21.15 6.73 -4.84
N MET A 245 -20.12 7.06 -5.63
CA MET A 245 -18.76 6.58 -5.37
C MET A 245 -18.21 7.09 -4.04
N TYR A 246 -18.48 8.34 -3.67
CA TYR A 246 -18.09 8.84 -2.36
C TYR A 246 -18.77 8.08 -1.22
N ASP A 247 -20.06 7.79 -1.35
CA ASP A 247 -20.84 7.07 -0.35
C ASP A 247 -20.40 5.61 -0.22
N GLU A 248 -20.03 4.95 -1.32
CA GLU A 248 -19.46 3.59 -1.31
C GLU A 248 -18.16 3.54 -0.48
N PHE A 249 -17.20 4.40 -0.80
CA PHE A 249 -15.92 4.48 -0.09
C PHE A 249 -16.13 4.89 1.38
N ASN A 250 -17.02 5.85 1.64
CA ASN A 250 -17.34 6.28 3.01
C ASN A 250 -18.07 5.16 3.80
N GLY A 251 -18.88 4.34 3.14
CA GLY A 251 -19.49 3.14 3.72
C GLY A 251 -18.44 2.13 4.17
N VAL A 252 -17.44 1.86 3.30
CA VAL A 252 -16.29 1.01 3.63
C VAL A 252 -15.47 1.61 4.77
N PHE A 253 -15.17 2.91 4.72
CA PHE A 253 -14.49 3.61 5.83
C PHE A 253 -15.25 3.46 7.16
N ASN A 254 -16.57 3.57 7.13
CA ASN A 254 -17.42 3.40 8.31
C ASN A 254 -17.46 1.98 8.86
N GLN A 255 -17.22 0.97 8.02
CA GLN A 255 -16.97 -0.39 8.48
C GLN A 255 -15.56 -0.50 9.09
N MET A 256 -14.54 0.00 8.38
CA MET A 256 -13.14 -0.10 8.81
C MET A 256 -12.88 0.56 10.16
N ARG A 257 -13.41 1.77 10.39
CA ARG A 257 -13.21 2.49 11.67
C ARG A 257 -13.74 1.76 12.90
N LYS A 258 -14.63 0.77 12.72
CA LYS A 258 -15.14 -0.06 13.82
C LYS A 258 -14.14 -1.13 14.21
N ASP A 259 -13.25 -1.52 13.31
CA ASP A 259 -12.32 -2.63 13.46
C ASP A 259 -13.04 -3.92 13.92
N GLN A 260 -14.02 -4.32 13.13
CA GLN A 260 -14.92 -5.43 13.43
C GLN A 260 -15.15 -6.26 12.18
N ASN A 261 -15.13 -7.59 12.36
CA ASN A 261 -15.44 -8.54 11.31
C ASN A 261 -16.82 -8.28 10.72
N VAL A 262 -16.88 -8.13 9.40
CA VAL A 262 -18.15 -8.03 8.67
C VAL A 262 -18.43 -9.35 7.96
N LYS A 263 -19.71 -9.71 7.81
CA LYS A 263 -20.12 -10.98 7.17
C LYS A 263 -19.81 -11.02 5.67
N GLN A 264 -19.93 -9.86 5.00
CA GLN A 264 -19.72 -9.69 3.57
C GLN A 264 -18.70 -8.55 3.33
N PRO A 265 -17.40 -8.79 3.57
CA PRO A 265 -16.37 -7.77 3.39
C PRO A 265 -16.07 -7.48 1.91
N PHE A 266 -16.23 -8.50 1.04
CA PHE A 266 -16.07 -8.31 -0.39
C PHE A 266 -17.28 -7.57 -0.96
N LEU A 267 -17.05 -6.35 -1.43
CA LEU A 267 -18.07 -5.50 -2.04
C LEU A 267 -17.66 -5.14 -3.46
N SER A 268 -18.65 -5.07 -4.36
CA SER A 268 -18.46 -4.70 -5.76
C SER A 268 -19.58 -3.76 -6.16
N TYR A 269 -19.21 -2.60 -6.70
CA TYR A 269 -20.17 -1.57 -7.15
C TYR A 269 -19.84 -1.15 -8.58
N HIS A 270 -20.87 -0.86 -9.38
CA HIS A 270 -20.73 -0.50 -10.79
C HIS A 270 -21.42 0.83 -11.08
N HIS A 271 -20.65 1.80 -11.57
CA HIS A 271 -21.09 3.17 -11.80
C HIS A 271 -20.57 3.67 -13.15
N GLY A 272 -21.34 3.41 -14.20
CA GLY A 272 -20.98 3.73 -15.58
C GLY A 272 -19.64 3.07 -15.95
N ARG A 273 -18.64 3.87 -16.30
CA ARG A 273 -17.32 3.35 -16.67
C ARG A 273 -16.50 2.75 -15.52
N PHE A 274 -16.95 2.86 -14.28
CA PHE A 274 -16.22 2.42 -13.10
C PHE A 274 -16.83 1.13 -12.52
N THR A 275 -15.97 0.22 -12.08
CA THR A 275 -16.35 -0.84 -11.14
C THR A 275 -15.35 -0.84 -9.99
N SER A 276 -15.80 -0.64 -8.76
CA SER A 276 -14.96 -0.70 -7.56
C SER A 276 -15.12 -2.03 -6.84
N TYR A 277 -14.01 -2.62 -6.44
CA TYR A 277 -13.92 -3.83 -5.64
C TYR A 277 -13.25 -3.49 -4.31
N PHE A 278 -13.90 -3.82 -3.21
CA PHE A 278 -13.34 -3.70 -1.86
C PHE A 278 -13.13 -5.09 -1.28
N TYR A 279 -11.88 -5.42 -0.97
CA TYR A 279 -11.45 -6.65 -0.28
C TYR A 279 -11.47 -6.42 1.22
N PRO A 280 -11.51 -7.43 2.10
CA PRO A 280 -11.14 -8.84 1.89
C PRO A 280 -12.03 -9.63 0.92
N TYR A 281 -11.45 -10.55 0.14
CA TYR A 281 -12.15 -11.47 -0.79
C TYR A 281 -12.84 -12.62 -0.02
N LYS A 282 -13.80 -12.26 0.84
CA LYS A 282 -14.57 -13.19 1.68
C LYS A 282 -16.06 -12.85 1.63
N GLY A 283 -16.89 -13.88 1.80
CA GLY A 283 -18.35 -13.77 1.84
C GLY A 283 -19.04 -14.59 0.76
N LYS A 284 -20.33 -14.33 0.56
CA LYS A 284 -21.11 -14.90 -0.55
C LYS A 284 -20.47 -14.47 -1.88
N GLY A 285 -20.36 -15.42 -2.82
CA GLY A 285 -19.81 -15.18 -4.15
C GLY A 285 -18.30 -15.36 -4.28
N THR A 286 -17.54 -15.45 -3.17
CA THR A 286 -16.06 -15.55 -3.19
C THR A 286 -15.51 -16.98 -3.23
N LYS A 287 -16.37 -18.01 -3.35
CA LYS A 287 -16.01 -19.44 -3.52
C LYS A 287 -16.52 -20.02 -4.85
N TYR A 288 -15.79 -20.94 -5.49
CA TYR A 288 -16.32 -21.79 -6.58
C TYR A 288 -17.03 -23.05 -6.03
N PRO A 289 -17.92 -23.69 -6.81
CA PRO A 289 -18.56 -24.96 -6.47
C PRO A 289 -17.63 -26.20 -6.39
N ASN A 290 -16.37 -26.12 -6.83
CA ASN A 290 -15.50 -27.29 -7.06
C ASN A 290 -14.02 -27.14 -6.62
N GLY A 291 -13.68 -26.19 -5.74
CA GLY A 291 -12.37 -26.16 -5.07
C GLY A 291 -11.18 -25.56 -5.83
N THR A 292 -11.34 -24.99 -7.02
CA THR A 292 -10.29 -24.16 -7.69
C THR A 292 -10.50 -22.65 -7.45
N THR A 293 -9.51 -21.81 -7.77
CA THR A 293 -9.40 -20.39 -7.33
C THR A 293 -10.37 -19.43 -8.05
N LYS A 294 -11.33 -18.81 -7.34
CA LYS A 294 -12.07 -17.60 -7.78
C LYS A 294 -11.21 -16.34 -7.66
N ASP A 295 -10.01 -16.35 -8.23
CA ASP A 295 -9.19 -15.14 -8.14
C ASP A 295 -9.83 -14.02 -8.98
N PRO A 296 -10.13 -12.84 -8.40
CA PRO A 296 -10.79 -11.76 -9.15
C PRO A 296 -10.00 -11.29 -10.36
N LEU A 297 -8.66 -11.26 -10.27
CA LEU A 297 -7.83 -10.88 -11.40
C LEU A 297 -7.81 -11.98 -12.47
N LEU A 298 -7.74 -13.27 -12.09
CA LEU A 298 -7.81 -14.35 -13.07
C LEU A 298 -9.14 -14.34 -13.84
N ILE A 299 -10.25 -14.02 -13.17
CA ILE A 299 -11.55 -13.83 -13.85
C ILE A 299 -11.44 -12.73 -14.92
N GLU A 300 -10.81 -11.60 -14.58
CA GLU A 300 -10.64 -10.50 -15.53
C GLU A 300 -9.67 -10.85 -16.67
N LEU A 301 -8.56 -11.53 -16.40
CA LEU A 301 -7.62 -12.02 -17.42
C LEU A 301 -8.26 -13.07 -18.34
N ASN A 302 -9.21 -13.87 -17.84
CA ASN A 302 -9.91 -14.87 -18.64
C ASN A 302 -10.88 -14.27 -19.66
N LYS A 303 -11.32 -13.02 -19.46
CA LYS A 303 -12.14 -12.28 -20.42
C LYS A 303 -11.33 -11.72 -21.60
N MET A 304 -10.00 -11.78 -21.55
CA MET A 304 -9.13 -11.21 -22.57
C MET A 304 -8.79 -12.24 -23.65
N VAL A 305 -8.95 -11.83 -24.91
CA VAL A 305 -8.55 -12.60 -26.09
C VAL A 305 -7.32 -11.93 -26.72
N CYS A 306 -6.35 -12.71 -27.18
CA CYS A 306 -5.07 -12.13 -27.63
C CYS A 306 -5.09 -11.53 -29.03
N LYS A 307 -6.00 -11.96 -29.90
CA LYS A 307 -6.08 -11.54 -31.32
C LYS A 307 -7.43 -10.90 -31.59
N GLY A 308 -7.50 -10.08 -32.64
CA GLY A 308 -8.73 -9.45 -33.10
C GLY A 308 -8.97 -8.06 -32.50
N ALA A 309 -7.92 -7.39 -32.03
CA ALA A 309 -8.04 -6.00 -31.61
C ALA A 309 -8.34 -5.09 -32.82
N THR A 310 -9.30 -4.18 -32.69
CA THR A 310 -9.79 -3.30 -33.77
C THR A 310 -9.71 -1.82 -33.38
N ASN A 311 -10.07 -0.92 -34.31
CA ASN A 311 -10.23 0.53 -34.06
C ASN A 311 -8.99 1.20 -33.42
N GLY A 312 -7.80 0.82 -33.87
CA GLY A 312 -6.54 1.37 -33.37
C GLY A 312 -6.17 0.94 -31.94
N THR A 313 -6.88 -0.02 -31.35
CA THR A 313 -6.51 -0.63 -30.08
C THR A 313 -5.57 -1.81 -30.25
N GLY A 314 -4.86 -2.14 -29.17
CA GLY A 314 -3.84 -3.19 -29.19
C GLY A 314 -2.58 -2.78 -29.95
N THR A 315 -1.81 -3.79 -30.35
CA THR A 315 -0.59 -3.66 -31.15
C THR A 315 -0.70 -4.64 -32.31
N ASN A 316 -0.82 -4.16 -33.55
CA ASN A 316 -0.93 -4.99 -34.76
C ASN A 316 -2.05 -6.06 -34.68
N GLY A 317 -3.23 -5.68 -34.18
CA GLY A 317 -4.37 -6.59 -34.01
C GLY A 317 -4.27 -7.53 -32.80
N PHE A 318 -3.23 -7.41 -31.97
CA PHE A 318 -3.08 -8.15 -30.73
C PHE A 318 -3.41 -7.30 -29.51
N THR A 319 -4.07 -7.88 -28.51
CA THR A 319 -4.38 -7.20 -27.24
C THR A 319 -3.08 -6.84 -26.51
N LYS A 320 -2.94 -5.56 -26.17
CA LYS A 320 -1.80 -4.96 -25.46
C LYS A 320 -2.09 -4.90 -23.96
N LEU A 321 -1.20 -5.47 -23.15
CA LEU A 321 -1.27 -5.46 -21.68
C LEU A 321 0.02 -4.87 -21.11
N ARG A 322 -0.13 -3.95 -20.15
CA ARG A 322 0.97 -3.29 -19.43
C ARG A 322 0.73 -3.42 -17.93
N PHE A 323 1.61 -4.15 -17.24
CA PHE A 323 1.50 -4.42 -15.81
C PHE A 323 2.57 -3.67 -15.02
N ALA A 324 2.18 -2.74 -14.15
CA ALA A 324 3.10 -2.18 -13.15
C ALA A 324 2.68 -2.70 -11.77
N GLN A 325 3.45 -3.63 -11.21
CA GLN A 325 3.08 -4.32 -9.98
C GLN A 325 4.24 -4.39 -9.00
N THR A 326 4.06 -3.82 -7.81
CA THR A 326 5.02 -3.95 -6.71
C THR A 326 5.34 -5.40 -6.42
N SER A 327 4.33 -6.23 -6.16
CA SER A 327 4.57 -7.59 -5.67
C SER A 327 3.70 -8.67 -6.32
N MET A 328 4.33 -9.82 -6.64
CA MET A 328 3.67 -11.04 -7.16
C MET A 328 4.46 -12.29 -6.75
N HIS A 329 3.92 -13.06 -5.81
CA HIS A 329 4.55 -14.29 -5.31
C HIS A 329 3.53 -15.25 -4.67
N GLY A 330 4.03 -16.39 -4.21
CA GLY A 330 3.22 -17.45 -3.60
C GLY A 330 2.29 -18.14 -4.58
N VAL A 331 1.37 -18.97 -4.07
CA VAL A 331 0.45 -19.77 -4.88
C VAL A 331 -0.38 -18.90 -5.84
N ARG A 332 -0.92 -17.78 -5.33
CA ARG A 332 -1.69 -16.83 -6.14
C ARG A 332 -0.84 -16.21 -7.26
N GLY A 333 0.35 -15.72 -6.92
CA GLY A 333 1.26 -15.12 -7.89
C GLY A 333 1.66 -16.10 -8.99
N LYS A 334 1.91 -17.38 -8.66
CA LYS A 334 2.19 -18.43 -9.65
C LYS A 334 1.01 -18.66 -10.59
N ALA A 335 -0.22 -18.73 -10.09
CA ALA A 335 -1.40 -18.89 -10.93
C ALA A 335 -1.61 -17.71 -11.90
N ILE A 336 -1.36 -16.48 -11.42
CA ILE A 336 -1.40 -15.27 -12.26
C ILE A 336 -0.28 -15.30 -13.31
N ALA A 337 0.95 -15.64 -12.92
CA ALA A 337 2.08 -15.76 -13.82
C ALA A 337 1.84 -16.82 -14.91
N GLU A 338 1.25 -17.96 -14.56
CA GLU A 338 0.86 -19.02 -15.49
C GLU A 338 -0.16 -18.53 -16.51
N ARG A 339 -1.19 -17.81 -16.05
CA ARG A 339 -2.18 -17.20 -16.94
C ARG A 339 -1.54 -16.20 -17.89
N ILE A 340 -0.63 -15.34 -17.40
CA ILE A 340 0.11 -14.36 -18.21
C ILE A 340 1.02 -15.06 -19.24
N ARG A 341 1.76 -16.10 -18.83
CA ARG A 341 2.58 -16.94 -19.72
C ARG A 341 1.76 -17.47 -20.88
N GLN A 342 0.60 -18.04 -20.59
CA GLN A 342 -0.32 -18.54 -21.61
C GLN A 342 -0.81 -17.44 -22.58
N MET A 343 -1.13 -16.24 -22.08
CA MET A 343 -1.51 -15.11 -22.94
C MET A 343 -0.36 -14.67 -23.84
N TRP A 344 0.84 -14.58 -23.29
CA TRP A 344 2.05 -14.26 -24.05
C TRP A 344 2.30 -15.28 -25.15
N GLN A 345 2.22 -16.58 -24.86
CA GLN A 345 2.38 -17.64 -25.86
C GLN A 345 1.29 -17.59 -26.94
N ARG A 346 0.09 -17.11 -26.63
CA ARG A 346 -1.01 -16.93 -27.60
C ARG A 346 -0.96 -15.64 -28.42
N GLY A 347 0.06 -14.80 -28.22
CA GLY A 347 0.31 -13.64 -29.07
C GLY A 347 0.02 -12.29 -28.45
N CYS A 348 -0.58 -12.22 -27.25
CA CYS A 348 -0.82 -10.93 -26.58
C CYS A 348 0.50 -10.11 -26.49
N ASP A 349 0.42 -8.79 -26.67
CA ASP A 349 1.56 -7.88 -26.45
C ASP A 349 1.64 -7.55 -24.96
N ILE A 350 2.48 -8.27 -24.23
CA ILE A 350 2.62 -8.15 -22.78
C ILE A 350 3.98 -7.56 -22.43
N LYS A 351 3.97 -6.54 -21.57
CA LYS A 351 5.18 -6.06 -20.86
C LYS A 351 4.86 -5.86 -19.39
N MET A 352 5.86 -6.06 -18.53
CA MET A 352 5.72 -5.85 -17.09
C MET A 352 6.88 -5.06 -16.50
N VAL A 353 6.57 -4.22 -15.51
CA VAL A 353 7.53 -3.62 -14.59
C VAL A 353 7.17 -4.03 -13.17
N TYR A 354 8.17 -4.32 -12.34
CA TYR A 354 7.93 -4.86 -11.01
C TYR A 354 8.97 -4.40 -9.98
N ALA A 355 8.63 -4.48 -8.69
CA ALA A 355 9.65 -4.38 -7.64
C ALA A 355 10.07 -5.78 -7.15
N VAL A 356 9.11 -6.63 -6.78
CA VAL A 356 9.34 -7.85 -5.98
C VAL A 356 8.52 -9.01 -6.52
N PHE A 357 9.10 -9.81 -7.41
CA PHE A 357 8.48 -11.05 -7.88
C PHE A 357 9.22 -12.24 -7.30
N GLY A 358 8.48 -13.26 -6.86
CA GLY A 358 9.08 -14.49 -6.36
C GLY A 358 9.85 -15.25 -7.45
N ASN A 359 10.88 -16.01 -7.06
CA ASN A 359 11.73 -16.74 -8.01
C ASN A 359 10.94 -17.71 -8.92
N GLU A 360 9.95 -18.42 -8.38
CA GLU A 360 9.09 -19.30 -9.18
C GLU A 360 8.23 -18.50 -10.17
N VAL A 361 7.73 -17.33 -9.78
CA VAL A 361 6.98 -16.42 -10.66
C VAL A 361 7.87 -15.94 -11.81
N LEU A 362 9.10 -15.50 -11.50
CA LEU A 362 10.07 -15.10 -12.52
C LEU A 362 10.44 -16.26 -13.44
N SER A 363 10.58 -17.47 -12.90
CA SER A 363 10.83 -18.67 -13.68
C SER A 363 9.69 -18.95 -14.68
N ILE A 364 8.43 -18.90 -14.23
CA ILE A 364 7.25 -19.10 -15.10
C ILE A 364 7.23 -18.07 -16.24
N LEU A 365 7.49 -16.80 -15.94
CA LEU A 365 7.46 -15.73 -16.94
C LEU A 365 8.63 -15.79 -17.94
N ARG A 366 9.76 -16.40 -17.57
CA ARG A 366 10.94 -16.53 -18.42
C ARG A 366 10.91 -17.78 -19.31
N HIS A 367 10.35 -18.89 -18.82
CA HIS A 367 10.30 -20.16 -19.54
C HIS A 367 9.04 -20.25 -20.40
N THR A 368 9.12 -19.74 -21.63
CA THR A 368 8.02 -19.80 -22.61
C THR A 368 8.56 -20.15 -24.00
N THR A 369 7.70 -20.74 -24.85
CA THR A 369 8.05 -21.10 -26.24
C THR A 369 8.18 -19.90 -27.18
N ARG A 370 7.66 -18.72 -26.82
CA ARG A 370 7.75 -17.46 -27.60
C ARG A 370 8.96 -16.61 -27.19
N GLY A 371 9.83 -17.13 -26.32
CA GLY A 371 10.81 -16.35 -25.59
C GLY A 371 10.25 -15.77 -24.28
N PRO A 372 11.09 -15.22 -23.39
CA PRO A 372 10.66 -14.72 -22.09
C PRO A 372 9.67 -13.56 -22.23
N VAL A 373 8.71 -13.47 -21.29
CA VAL A 373 7.86 -12.27 -21.17
C VAL A 373 8.78 -11.05 -20.91
N PRO A 374 8.65 -9.94 -21.66
CA PRO A 374 9.44 -8.74 -21.41
C PRO A 374 9.11 -8.14 -20.03
N ILE A 375 10.05 -8.30 -19.09
CA ILE A 375 9.93 -7.78 -17.72
C ILE A 375 11.14 -6.92 -17.34
N ARG A 376 10.91 -5.88 -16.53
CA ARG A 376 11.96 -5.02 -15.96
C ARG A 376 11.72 -4.83 -14.47
N GLN A 377 12.77 -4.99 -13.66
CA GLN A 377 12.70 -4.59 -12.27
C GLN A 377 12.83 -3.07 -12.20
N ILE A 378 12.11 -2.46 -11.26
CA ILE A 378 12.12 -1.03 -10.93
C ILE A 378 12.29 -0.96 -9.41
N ALA A 379 13.55 -1.08 -9.01
CA ALA A 379 14.02 -1.00 -7.64
C ALA A 379 15.49 -0.54 -7.60
N GLN A 380 15.90 0.04 -6.47
CA GLN A 380 17.29 0.38 -6.12
C GLN A 380 17.51 0.01 -4.66
N ASP A 381 18.63 -0.66 -4.42
CA ASP A 381 19.20 -0.99 -3.12
C ASP A 381 20.62 -0.39 -3.15
N PHE A 382 20.84 0.69 -2.39
CA PHE A 382 22.10 1.44 -2.42
C PHE A 382 23.12 0.91 -1.41
N ASP A 383 22.67 0.28 -0.33
CA ASP A 383 23.53 -0.27 0.72
C ASP A 383 23.72 -1.79 0.61
N GLU A 384 23.07 -2.42 -0.37
CA GLU A 384 23.12 -3.86 -0.64
C GLU A 384 22.69 -4.71 0.57
N ASP A 385 21.85 -4.14 1.46
CA ASP A 385 21.32 -4.82 2.64
C ASP A 385 20.20 -5.83 2.30
N GLY A 386 19.82 -5.90 1.01
CA GLY A 386 18.76 -6.75 0.49
C GLY A 386 17.41 -6.06 0.47
N VAL A 387 17.29 -4.84 1.01
CA VAL A 387 16.06 -4.08 1.18
C VAL A 387 16.05 -2.85 0.25
N TYR A 388 15.01 -2.73 -0.58
CA TYR A 388 14.97 -1.62 -1.55
C TYR A 388 14.74 -0.25 -0.91
N ASP A 389 15.71 0.65 -1.09
CA ASP A 389 15.60 2.07 -0.76
C ASP A 389 14.60 2.82 -1.63
N ARG A 390 14.48 2.43 -2.90
CA ARG A 390 13.51 2.98 -3.86
C ARG A 390 12.92 1.86 -4.67
N TYR A 391 11.60 1.87 -4.88
CA TYR A 391 10.94 0.76 -5.57
C TYR A 391 9.61 1.13 -6.21
N LEU A 392 9.22 0.40 -7.24
CA LEU A 392 7.89 0.52 -7.83
C LEU A 392 6.82 0.19 -6.79
N HIS A 393 5.98 1.16 -6.48
CA HIS A 393 4.89 1.01 -5.53
C HIS A 393 3.49 1.02 -6.18
N MET A 394 3.40 0.91 -7.51
CA MET A 394 2.13 0.83 -8.25
C MET A 394 1.54 -0.58 -8.29
N LYS A 395 0.21 -0.68 -8.45
CA LYS A 395 -0.53 -1.93 -8.66
C LYS A 395 -1.56 -1.76 -9.77
N THR A 396 -1.09 -1.82 -11.02
CA THR A 396 -1.88 -1.46 -12.19
C THR A 396 -1.75 -2.45 -13.33
N LEU A 397 -2.87 -2.62 -14.05
CA LEU A 397 -2.96 -3.30 -15.32
C LEU A 397 -3.69 -2.39 -16.30
N ALA A 398 -3.04 -1.97 -17.37
CA ALA A 398 -3.65 -1.24 -18.47
C ALA A 398 -3.77 -2.16 -19.71
N VAL A 399 -4.96 -2.19 -20.31
CA VAL A 399 -5.31 -3.06 -21.44
C VAL A 399 -5.92 -2.25 -22.58
N SER A 400 -5.44 -2.54 -23.79
CA SER A 400 -5.99 -2.04 -25.05
C SER A 400 -6.17 -3.22 -26.01
N GLY A 401 -7.39 -3.45 -26.50
CA GLY A 401 -7.69 -4.55 -27.43
C GLY A 401 -8.92 -5.33 -27.00
N VAL A 402 -8.88 -6.66 -27.09
CA VAL A 402 -10.06 -7.51 -26.85
C VAL A 402 -10.27 -7.82 -25.37
N TYR A 403 -11.41 -7.40 -24.84
CA TYR A 403 -11.84 -7.70 -23.47
C TYR A 403 -13.36 -7.88 -23.42
N ASP A 404 -13.82 -9.01 -22.88
CA ASP A 404 -15.23 -9.32 -22.62
C ASP A 404 -16.14 -9.15 -23.85
N GLY A 405 -15.63 -9.54 -25.02
CA GLY A 405 -16.32 -9.44 -26.31
C GLY A 405 -16.13 -8.11 -27.06
N ASP A 406 -15.74 -7.03 -26.37
CA ASP A 406 -15.38 -5.77 -27.03
C ASP A 406 -13.98 -5.89 -27.65
N THR A 407 -13.88 -5.72 -28.96
CA THR A 407 -12.62 -5.80 -29.72
C THR A 407 -11.79 -4.52 -29.70
N SER A 408 -12.33 -3.44 -29.14
CA SER A 408 -11.73 -2.11 -29.08
C SER A 408 -11.66 -1.53 -27.66
N ALA A 409 -11.60 -2.42 -26.66
CA ALA A 409 -11.66 -2.04 -25.26
C ALA A 409 -10.42 -1.24 -24.83
N ASN A 410 -10.66 -0.27 -23.95
CA ASN A 410 -9.64 0.48 -23.23
C ASN A 410 -9.95 0.45 -21.74
N VAL A 411 -9.26 -0.43 -21.01
CA VAL A 411 -9.60 -0.72 -19.62
C VAL A 411 -8.36 -0.72 -18.72
N VAL A 412 -8.52 -0.21 -17.51
CA VAL A 412 -7.48 -0.18 -16.48
C VAL A 412 -7.99 -0.80 -15.21
N TRP A 413 -7.16 -1.57 -14.53
CA TRP A 413 -7.29 -1.87 -13.11
C TRP A 413 -6.20 -1.12 -12.35
N ASN A 414 -6.57 -0.31 -11.36
CA ASN A 414 -5.63 0.36 -10.46
C ASN A 414 -6.11 0.22 -9.01
N GLY A 415 -5.21 0.38 -8.05
CA GLY A 415 -5.57 0.33 -6.64
C GLY A 415 -4.40 -0.03 -5.73
N SER A 416 -4.71 -0.69 -4.62
CA SER A 416 -3.75 -1.02 -3.57
C SER A 416 -3.25 -2.48 -3.59
N ALA A 417 -3.99 -3.39 -4.25
CA ALA A 417 -3.77 -4.83 -4.15
C ALA A 417 -2.55 -5.35 -4.91
N ASN A 418 -1.62 -5.93 -4.16
CA ASN A 418 -0.56 -6.78 -4.73
C ASN A 418 -1.14 -8.08 -5.31
N TYR A 419 -0.39 -8.75 -6.17
CA TYR A 419 -0.77 -10.05 -6.75
C TYR A 419 -0.31 -11.20 -5.84
N THR A 420 -0.65 -11.10 -4.55
CA THR A 420 -0.24 -12.00 -3.45
C THR A 420 -1.46 -12.60 -2.75
N GLY A 421 -1.26 -13.71 -2.04
CA GLY A 421 -2.33 -14.32 -1.25
C GLY A 421 -2.84 -13.41 -0.14
N VAL A 422 -1.95 -12.65 0.51
CA VAL A 422 -2.29 -11.76 1.63
C VAL A 422 -3.22 -10.62 1.18
N ALA A 423 -3.05 -10.08 -0.03
CA ALA A 423 -3.97 -9.10 -0.59
C ALA A 423 -5.42 -9.62 -0.73
N LEU A 424 -5.65 -10.94 -0.83
CA LEU A 424 -7.02 -11.50 -0.80
C LEU A 424 -7.63 -11.44 0.60
N ALA A 425 -6.81 -11.54 1.65
CA ALA A 425 -7.24 -11.52 3.04
C ALA A 425 -7.32 -10.10 3.62
N SER A 426 -6.64 -9.13 3.00
CA SER A 426 -6.48 -7.75 3.47
C SER A 426 -7.61 -6.83 3.02
N ASP A 427 -7.76 -5.70 3.71
CA ASP A 427 -8.51 -4.58 3.15
C ASP A 427 -7.75 -4.02 1.95
N GLU A 428 -8.35 -4.09 0.77
CA GLU A 428 -7.80 -3.55 -0.47
C GLU A 428 -8.90 -2.85 -1.26
N VAL A 429 -8.50 -1.90 -2.10
CA VAL A 429 -9.36 -1.31 -3.12
C VAL A 429 -8.75 -1.56 -4.49
N VAL A 430 -9.56 -2.05 -5.42
CA VAL A 430 -9.22 -2.17 -6.83
C VAL A 430 -10.35 -1.55 -7.63
N MET A 431 -10.03 -0.70 -8.59
CA MET A 431 -11.02 -0.14 -9.51
C MET A 431 -10.71 -0.53 -10.94
N ARG A 432 -11.75 -1.00 -11.65
CA ARG A 432 -11.77 -1.15 -13.10
C ARG A 432 -12.35 0.12 -13.73
N ILE A 433 -11.68 0.64 -14.76
CA ILE A 433 -12.02 1.90 -15.41
C ILE A 433 -12.00 1.70 -16.93
N PHE A 434 -13.14 1.93 -17.60
CA PHE A 434 -13.22 2.03 -19.06
C PHE A 434 -13.03 3.47 -19.52
N ASP A 435 -11.80 3.84 -19.91
CA ASP A 435 -11.50 5.18 -20.40
C ASP A 435 -10.18 5.17 -21.22
N PRO A 436 -10.23 5.49 -22.53
CA PRO A 436 -9.06 5.57 -23.39
C PRO A 436 -7.96 6.52 -22.91
N LYS A 437 -8.32 7.67 -22.32
CA LYS A 437 -7.36 8.66 -21.81
C LYS A 437 -6.70 8.17 -20.54
N VAL A 438 -7.47 7.58 -19.60
CA VAL A 438 -6.91 7.00 -18.37
C VAL A 438 -5.97 5.84 -18.72
N ARG A 439 -6.38 4.95 -19.62
CA ARG A 439 -5.54 3.86 -20.11
C ARG A 439 -4.28 4.37 -20.79
N ALA A 440 -4.38 5.43 -21.58
CA ALA A 440 -3.22 6.08 -22.20
C ALA A 440 -2.23 6.57 -21.16
N THR A 441 -2.68 7.32 -20.14
CA THR A 441 -1.81 7.83 -19.08
C THR A 441 -1.03 6.71 -18.37
N TYR A 442 -1.71 5.64 -17.95
CA TYR A 442 -1.02 4.51 -17.32
C TYR A 442 -0.08 3.77 -18.26
N SER A 443 -0.47 3.59 -19.54
CA SER A 443 0.39 2.90 -20.52
C SER A 443 1.62 3.73 -20.88
N SER A 444 1.48 5.04 -21.05
CA SER A 444 2.60 5.95 -21.32
C SER A 444 3.56 6.03 -20.15
N TRP A 445 3.03 6.09 -18.92
CA TRP A 445 3.88 6.05 -17.73
C TRP A 445 4.59 4.71 -17.57
N PHE A 446 3.88 3.60 -17.80
CA PHE A 446 4.50 2.28 -17.87
C PHE A 446 5.62 2.25 -18.92
N ASP A 447 5.33 2.69 -20.15
CA ASP A 447 6.27 2.58 -21.27
C ASP A 447 7.52 3.45 -20.98
N TYR A 448 7.37 4.59 -20.27
CA TYR A 448 8.49 5.37 -19.73
C TYR A 448 9.32 4.57 -18.71
N LEU A 449 8.69 3.97 -17.68
CA LEU A 449 9.39 3.18 -16.67
C LEU A 449 10.12 1.98 -17.29
N PHE A 450 9.48 1.32 -18.25
CA PHE A 450 10.04 0.15 -18.92
C PHE A 450 11.26 0.53 -19.78
N ALA A 451 11.23 1.70 -20.42
CA ALA A 451 12.35 2.21 -21.21
C ALA A 451 13.47 2.83 -20.35
N HIS A 452 13.14 3.32 -19.15
CA HIS A 452 14.07 4.00 -18.24
C HIS A 452 14.06 3.36 -16.85
N PRO A 453 14.43 2.08 -16.72
CA PRO A 453 14.59 1.49 -15.39
C PRO A 453 15.66 2.27 -14.62
N PRO A 454 15.53 2.39 -13.28
CA PRO A 454 16.54 3.07 -12.48
C PRO A 454 17.90 2.39 -12.64
N LYS A 455 18.99 3.15 -12.53
CA LYS A 455 20.34 2.57 -12.45
C LYS A 455 20.40 1.60 -11.25
N PHE A 456 21.09 0.48 -11.41
CA PHE A 456 21.13 -0.62 -10.42
C PHE A 456 19.82 -1.39 -10.22
N SER A 457 18.78 -1.14 -11.03
CA SER A 457 17.77 -2.19 -11.23
C SER A 457 18.43 -3.35 -11.95
N ASN A 458 18.38 -4.54 -11.34
CA ASN A 458 18.96 -5.74 -11.91
C ASN A 458 18.41 -5.98 -13.32
N ASN A 459 19.22 -5.63 -14.32
CA ASN A 459 19.05 -6.14 -15.67
C ASN A 459 19.42 -7.64 -15.61
N PRO A 460 18.65 -8.54 -16.26
CA PRO A 460 18.75 -9.98 -16.04
C PRO A 460 20.02 -10.51 -16.72
N GLY A 461 21.14 -10.49 -15.99
CA GLY A 461 22.43 -10.85 -16.56
C GLY A 461 23.63 -10.97 -15.63
N GLN A 462 23.49 -11.14 -14.30
CA GLN A 462 24.54 -11.72 -13.44
C GLN A 462 23.93 -12.32 -12.14
N PRO A 463 24.04 -13.64 -11.84
CA PRO A 463 23.24 -14.32 -10.82
C PRO A 463 24.00 -14.83 -9.57
N GLU A 464 24.92 -14.06 -8.98
CA GLU A 464 25.65 -14.54 -7.79
C GLU A 464 25.74 -13.51 -6.64
N SER A 465 26.06 -12.25 -6.92
CA SER A 465 26.23 -11.21 -5.88
C SER A 465 24.92 -10.89 -5.14
N VAL A 466 23.81 -10.74 -5.86
CA VAL A 466 22.48 -10.48 -5.26
C VAL A 466 22.03 -11.66 -4.41
N ARG A 467 22.35 -12.89 -4.81
CA ARG A 467 22.01 -14.10 -4.06
C ARG A 467 22.85 -14.22 -2.78
N LEU A 468 24.11 -13.77 -2.83
CA LEU A 468 24.99 -13.69 -1.67
C LEU A 468 24.57 -12.58 -0.70
N ALA A 469 24.17 -11.41 -1.19
CA ALA A 469 23.64 -10.32 -0.36
C ALA A 469 22.32 -10.73 0.31
N PHE A 470 21.40 -11.34 -0.45
CA PHE A 470 20.15 -11.90 0.10
C PHE A 470 20.39 -12.96 1.16
N LYS A 471 21.36 -13.86 0.91
CA LYS A 471 21.74 -14.90 1.85
C LYS A 471 22.39 -14.30 3.10
N ARG A 472 23.27 -13.30 2.95
CA ARG A 472 23.89 -12.58 4.08
C ARG A 472 22.87 -11.81 4.91
N ALA A 473 21.88 -11.17 4.29
CA ALA A 473 20.79 -10.50 4.99
C ALA A 473 20.02 -11.50 5.87
N ILE A 474 19.60 -12.63 5.28
CA ILE A 474 18.91 -13.72 6.01
C ILE A 474 19.81 -14.32 7.11
N ASP A 475 21.06 -14.60 6.81
CA ASP A 475 22.04 -15.17 7.76
C ASP A 475 22.35 -14.20 8.92
N ASN A 476 22.19 -12.89 8.70
CA ASN A 476 22.33 -11.83 9.71
C ASN A 476 21.00 -11.47 10.41
N GLY A 477 19.92 -12.22 10.17
CA GLY A 477 18.61 -11.97 10.78
C GLY A 477 17.87 -10.73 10.25
N VAL A 478 18.33 -10.16 9.14
CA VAL A 478 17.64 -9.08 8.41
C VAL A 478 16.65 -9.72 7.46
N ASP A 479 15.35 -9.47 7.65
CA ASP A 479 14.36 -9.77 6.62
C ASP A 479 14.65 -8.84 5.42
N PRO A 480 15.09 -9.37 4.27
CA PRO A 480 15.44 -8.56 3.09
C PRO A 480 14.21 -7.82 2.53
N TYR A 481 13.04 -8.05 3.12
CA TYR A 481 11.81 -7.38 2.78
C TYR A 481 11.31 -6.40 3.85
N ALA A 482 12.06 -6.18 4.94
CA ALA A 482 11.60 -5.44 6.12
C ALA A 482 11.19 -3.96 5.88
N LYS A 483 11.82 -3.25 4.92
CA LYS A 483 11.42 -1.88 4.52
C LYS A 483 10.57 -1.86 3.24
N MET A 484 10.38 -3.03 2.62
CA MET A 484 9.38 -3.17 1.58
C MET A 484 8.03 -3.40 2.24
N GLN A 485 6.95 -2.93 1.62
CA GLN A 485 5.61 -3.31 2.02
C GLN A 485 5.37 -4.75 1.57
N LEU A 486 6.01 -5.70 2.27
CA LEU A 486 5.60 -7.08 2.25
C LEU A 486 4.78 -7.33 3.50
N ASP A 487 3.62 -7.91 3.25
CA ASP A 487 2.60 -8.25 4.23
C ASP A 487 3.02 -9.42 5.13
#